data_AF-A0A7X3FIP1-F1
#
_entry.id   AF-A0A7X3FIP1-F1
#
_cell.length_a   1.000
_cell.length_b   1.000
_cell.length_c   1.000
_cell.angle_alpha   90.00
_cell.angle_beta   90.00
_cell.angle_gamma   90.00
#
_symmetry.space_group_name_H-M   'P 1'
#
loop_
_entity.id
_entity.type
_entity.pdbx_description
1 polymer ?
#
loop_
_entity_poly.entity_id
_entity_poly.type
_entity_poly.pdbx_seq_one_letter_code
_entity_poly.pdbx_strand_id
1 'polypeptide(L)'
;MIEMTNFNELNAHNSTVITWEGQVLKTTQDPYVSDEGDTYIAPAVDQDNNEYVITWEVIDPETTDESSACDWDNPINVKLVK
;
A
#
# COMPACT_ATOMS: atom_id res chain seq x y z
N MET A 1 18.76 19.43 7.65
CA MET A 1 17.32 19.42 7.96
C MET A 1 16.86 18.01 7.65
N ILE A 2 16.30 17.29 8.62
CA ILE A 2 15.90 15.90 8.41
C ILE A 2 14.48 15.99 7.83
N GLU A 3 14.35 15.70 6.54
CA GLU A 3 13.06 15.53 5.86
C GLU A 3 12.39 14.29 6.47
N MET A 4 11.62 14.51 7.54
CA MET A 4 10.65 13.54 8.01
C MET A 4 9.48 13.63 7.03
N THR A 5 9.42 12.72 6.07
CA THR A 5 8.32 12.61 5.11
C THR A 5 7.03 12.43 5.90
N ASN A 6 6.28 13.51 6.11
CA ASN A 6 5.08 13.46 6.92
C ASN A 6 3.97 12.77 6.11
N PHE A 7 3.13 11.96 6.76
CA PHE A 7 1.89 11.38 6.21
C PHE A 7 1.05 12.33 5.33
N ASN A 8 1.19 13.64 5.55
CA ASN A 8 0.49 14.67 4.78
C ASN A 8 1.12 14.95 3.40
N GLU A 9 2.42 14.69 3.21
CA GLU A 9 3.16 14.91 1.95
C GLU A 9 3.02 13.75 0.96
N LEU A 10 2.77 12.54 1.45
CA LEU A 10 2.56 11.34 0.63
C LEU A 10 1.40 11.53 -0.37
N ASN A 11 0.37 12.30 0.01
CA ASN A 11 -0.78 12.56 -0.86
C ASN A 11 -0.44 13.37 -2.12
N ALA A 12 0.77 13.92 -2.26
CA ALA A 12 1.15 14.75 -3.39
C ALA A 12 1.69 13.97 -4.61
N HIS A 13 2.05 12.69 -4.48
CA HIS A 13 2.96 12.04 -5.47
C HIS A 13 2.61 10.62 -5.98
N ASN A 14 1.38 10.11 -5.78
CA ASN A 14 0.90 8.74 -6.13
C ASN A 14 0.83 7.78 -4.94
N SER A 15 0.10 8.17 -3.89
CA SER A 15 -0.15 7.27 -2.75
C SER A 15 -1.56 6.71 -2.80
N THR A 16 -1.69 5.39 -2.64
CA THR A 16 -2.97 4.72 -2.41
C THR A 16 -3.37 4.95 -0.96
N VAL A 17 -4.62 5.36 -0.74
CA VAL A 17 -5.18 5.60 0.60
C VAL A 17 -6.10 4.44 0.94
N ILE A 18 -5.80 3.72 2.03
CA ILE A 18 -6.60 2.59 2.52
C ILE A 18 -7.10 2.88 3.91
N THR A 19 -8.35 2.49 4.21
CA THR A 19 -8.90 2.55 5.55
C THR A 19 -8.87 1.16 6.17
N TRP A 20 -8.01 0.93 7.15
CA TRP A 20 -7.86 -0.35 7.83
C TRP A 20 -8.14 -0.19 9.33
N GLU A 21 -9.09 -0.98 9.86
CA GLU A 21 -9.49 -0.94 11.29
C GLU A 21 -9.86 0.47 11.81
N GLY A 22 -10.41 1.33 10.94
CA GLY A 22 -10.76 2.71 11.27
C GLY A 22 -9.56 3.67 11.27
N GLN A 23 -8.37 3.21 10.89
CA GLN A 23 -7.18 4.03 10.67
C GLN A 23 -6.98 4.27 9.17
N VAL A 24 -6.58 5.49 8.82
CA VAL A 24 -6.25 5.82 7.43
C VAL A 24 -4.78 5.58 7.23
N LEU A 25 -4.47 4.60 6.37
CA LEU A 25 -3.14 4.26 5.93
C LEU A 25 -2.90 4.87 4.55
N LYS A 26 -1.71 5.40 4.32
CA LYS A 26 -1.30 5.91 3.01
C LYS A 26 -0.04 5.20 2.57
N THR A 27 -0.02 4.65 1.37
CA THR A 27 1.21 4.06 0.83
C THR A 27 2.29 5.13 0.69
N THR A 28 3.54 4.78 0.96
CA THR A 28 4.68 5.69 0.80
C THR A 28 5.28 5.64 -0.61
N GLN A 29 4.92 4.62 -1.37
CA GLN A 29 5.32 4.39 -2.76
C GLN A 29 4.24 3.58 -3.49
N ASP A 30 4.39 3.45 -4.80
CA ASP A 30 3.55 2.57 -5.61
C ASP A 30 3.71 1.10 -5.19
N PRO A 31 2.61 0.33 -5.20
CA PRO A 31 2.66 -1.11 -4.99
C PRO A 31 3.48 -1.79 -6.09
N TYR A 32 4.32 -2.73 -5.67
CA TYR A 32 5.15 -3.53 -6.55
C TYR A 32 4.81 -5.00 -6.36
N VAL A 33 4.95 -5.78 -7.43
CA VAL A 33 4.75 -7.23 -7.36
C VAL A 33 5.86 -7.86 -6.51
N SER A 34 5.49 -8.81 -5.66
CA SER A 34 6.44 -9.60 -4.90
C SER A 34 7.28 -10.51 -5.82
N ASP A 35 8.37 -11.06 -5.30
CA ASP A 35 9.26 -11.95 -6.05
C ASP A 35 8.54 -13.21 -6.57
N GLU A 36 7.46 -13.61 -5.90
CA GLU A 36 6.63 -14.76 -6.30
C GLU A 36 5.75 -14.43 -7.52
N GLY A 37 5.40 -13.15 -7.73
CA GLY A 37 4.55 -12.73 -8.84
C GLY A 37 3.05 -12.75 -8.54
N ASP A 38 2.64 -13.32 -7.41
CA ASP A 38 1.23 -13.57 -7.07
C ASP A 38 0.63 -12.55 -6.10
N THR A 39 1.44 -11.62 -5.60
CA THR A 39 0.99 -10.61 -4.62
C THR A 39 1.60 -9.25 -4.91
N TYR A 40 0.84 -8.19 -4.68
CA TYR A 40 1.34 -6.83 -4.65
C TYR A 40 1.64 -6.40 -3.22
N ILE A 41 2.74 -5.69 -3.03
CA ILE A 41 3.16 -5.16 -1.74
C ILE A 41 3.50 -3.69 -1.85
N ALA A 42 3.05 -2.91 -0.86
CA ALA A 42 3.43 -1.52 -0.71
C ALA A 42 3.65 -1.19 0.77
N PRO A 43 4.74 -0.49 1.10
CA PRO A 43 4.85 0.14 2.40
C PRO A 43 3.86 1.30 2.50
N ALA A 44 3.30 1.48 3.69
CA ALA A 44 2.33 2.50 4.05
C ALA A 44 2.65 3.08 5.43
N VAL A 45 2.11 4.24 5.73
CA VAL A 45 2.21 4.85 7.06
C VAL A 45 0.86 5.41 7.48
N ASP A 46 0.63 5.48 8.80
CA ASP A 46 -0.55 6.14 9.36
C ASP A 46 -0.27 7.59 9.81
N GLN A 47 -1.27 8.23 10.41
CA GLN A 47 -1.19 9.60 10.92
C GLN A 47 -0.15 9.77 12.03
N ASP A 48 0.11 8.73 12.81
CA ASP A 48 1.08 8.67 13.89
C ASP A 48 2.50 8.29 13.39
N ASN A 49 2.69 8.16 12.07
CA ASN A 49 3.93 7.73 11.40
C ASN A 49 4.35 6.29 11.76
N ASN A 50 3.41 5.41 12.14
CA ASN A 50 3.72 3.99 12.23
C ASN A 50 3.81 3.42 10.81
N GLU A 51 4.80 2.56 10.59
CA GLU A 51 5.09 1.96 9.29
C GLU A 51 4.33 0.65 9.16
N TYR A 52 3.56 0.52 8.09
CA TYR A 52 2.79 -0.66 7.72
C TYR A 52 3.28 -1.19 6.38
N VAL A 53 3.06 -2.48 6.13
CA VAL A 53 3.19 -3.08 4.81
C VAL A 53 1.85 -3.68 4.46
N ILE A 54 1.28 -3.17 3.37
CA ILE A 54 0.04 -3.66 2.80
C ILE A 54 0.40 -4.69 1.74
N THR A 55 -0.27 -5.84 1.78
CA THR A 55 -0.18 -6.91 0.80
C THR A 55 -1.54 -7.13 0.19
N TRP A 56 -1.60 -7.13 -1.13
CA TRP A 56 -2.77 -7.47 -1.92
C TRP A 56 -2.52 -8.75 -2.71
N GLU A 57 -3.56 -9.56 -2.86
CA GLU A 57 -3.50 -10.79 -3.67
C GLU A 57 -3.81 -10.46 -5.12
N VAL A 58 -3.02 -11.03 -6.03
CA VAL A 58 -3.31 -10.98 -7.46
C VAL A 58 -4.42 -11.99 -7.73
N ILE A 59 -5.65 -11.49 -7.86
CA ILE A 59 -6.83 -12.31 -8.11
C ILE A 59 -6.92 -12.77 -9.57
N ASP A 60 -6.32 -12.01 -10.50
CA ASP A 60 -6.38 -12.32 -11.93
C ASP A 60 -5.00 -12.05 -12.57
N PRO A 61 -4.07 -13.01 -12.57
CA PRO A 61 -2.72 -12.81 -13.13
C PRO A 61 -2.71 -12.83 -14.67
N GLU A 62 -3.82 -13.21 -15.32
CA GLU A 62 -3.94 -13.28 -16.78
C GLU A 62 -4.46 -11.99 -17.42
N THR A 63 -4.92 -11.02 -16.61
CA THR A 63 -5.35 -9.72 -17.14
C THR A 63 -4.15 -8.82 -17.41
N THR A 64 -4.14 -8.21 -18.60
CA THR A 64 -3.17 -7.18 -18.98
C THR A 64 -3.46 -5.81 -18.35
N ASP A 65 -4.57 -5.71 -17.61
CA ASP A 65 -5.04 -4.46 -17.00
C ASP A 65 -4.77 -4.49 -15.49
N GLU A 66 -3.71 -3.80 -15.07
CA GLU A 66 -3.21 -3.77 -13.67
C GLU A 66 -4.26 -3.25 -12.66
N SER A 67 -5.27 -2.49 -13.13
CA SER A 67 -6.39 -2.05 -12.29
C SER A 67 -7.44 -3.13 -12.05
N SER A 68 -7.49 -4.18 -12.89
CA SER A 68 -8.38 -5.33 -12.74
C SER A 68 -7.65 -6.57 -12.19
N ALA A 69 -6.31 -6.54 -12.15
CA ALA A 69 -5.48 -7.66 -11.67
C ALA A 69 -5.56 -7.85 -10.15
N CYS A 70 -5.93 -6.81 -9.40
CA CYS A 70 -5.82 -6.79 -7.95
C CYS A 70 -6.96 -6.00 -7.30
N ASP A 71 -7.48 -6.50 -6.19
CA ASP A 71 -8.48 -5.79 -5.40
C ASP A 71 -7.79 -4.80 -4.46
N TRP A 72 -7.47 -3.62 -4.99
CA TRP A 72 -6.76 -2.56 -4.25
C TRP A 72 -7.53 -2.06 -3.02
N ASP A 73 -8.85 -2.27 -2.99
CA ASP A 73 -9.73 -1.89 -1.87
C ASP A 73 -9.67 -2.91 -0.72
N ASN A 74 -9.45 -4.19 -1.03
CA ASN A 74 -9.34 -5.28 -0.06
C ASN A 74 -7.94 -5.91 -0.04
N PRO A 75 -6.96 -5.29 0.66
CA PRO A 75 -5.71 -5.97 0.93
C PRO A 75 -5.93 -7.24 1.74
N ILE A 76 -5.23 -8.31 1.38
CA ILE A 76 -5.28 -9.59 2.10
C ILE A 76 -4.53 -9.52 3.43
N ASN A 77 -3.59 -8.58 3.56
CA ASN A 77 -2.81 -8.45 4.77
C ASN A 77 -2.32 -7.02 4.96
N VAL A 78 -2.39 -6.54 6.20
CA VAL A 78 -1.78 -5.28 6.62
C VAL A 78 -0.94 -5.58 7.84
N LYS A 79 0.38 -5.49 7.69
CA LYS A 79 1.33 -5.81 8.76
C LYS A 79 1.99 -4.55 9.28
N LEU A 80 1.88 -4.31 10.58
CA LEU A 80 2.66 -3.28 11.24
C LEU A 80 4.14 -3.71 11.30
N VAL A 81 5.01 -2.84 10.81
CA VAL A 81 6.47 -3.04 10.82
C VAL A 81 7.11 -2.43 12.05
N LYS A 82 6.53 -1.36 12.61
CA LYS A 82 7.20 -0.55 13.63
C LYS A 82 6.27 0.03 14.67
#